data_AF-X1RHD5-F1
#
_entry.id   AF-X1RHD5-F1
#
_cell.length_a   1.000
_cell.length_b   1.000
_cell.length_c   1.000
_cell.angle_alpha   90.00
_cell.angle_beta   90.00
_cell.angle_gamma   90.00
#
_symmetry.space_group_name_H-M   'P 1'
#
loop_
_entity.id
_entity.type
_entity.pdbx_description
1 polymer ?
#
loop_
_entity_poly.entity_id
_entity_poly.type
_entity_poly.pdbx_seq_one_letter_code
_entity_poly.pdbx_strand_id
1 'polypeptide(L)' 'LEILGQATSQFVFTQTDNPRALCADALAQRSIGTKKYIVETDPIKSVKKAVSIAGINGLVIVTGSLYLVGEVLKNYKL' A
#
# COMPACT_ATOMS: atom_id res chain seq x y z
N LEU A 1 8.86 -6.06 5.18
CA LEU A 1 9.27 -4.93 4.32
C LEU A 1 10.57 -5.20 3.58
N GLU A 2 11.52 -5.90 4.20
CA GLU A 2 12.82 -6.23 3.61
C GLU A 2 12.74 -6.91 2.24
N ILE A 3 11.90 -7.95 2.09
CA ILE A 3 11.75 -8.67 0.81
C ILE A 3 11.17 -7.75 -0.28
N LEU A 4 10.04 -7.09 -0.01
CA LEU A 4 9.39 -6.22 -0.98
C LEU A 4 10.23 -4.97 -1.29
N GLY A 5 11.00 -4.47 -0.32
CA GLY A 5 11.82 -3.27 -0.44
C GLY A 5 12.94 -3.40 -1.46
N GLN A 6 13.39 -4.62 -1.76
CA GLN A 6 14.38 -4.87 -2.81
C GLN A 6 13.78 -4.82 -4.22
N ALA A 7 12.48 -5.11 -4.36
CA ALA A 7 11.80 -5.20 -5.65
C ALA A 7 10.90 -3.98 -5.95
N THR A 8 10.67 -3.10 -4.98
CA THR A 8 9.71 -2.01 -5.06
C THR A 8 10.43 -0.66 -5.11
N SER A 9 10.06 0.19 -6.08
CA SER A 9 10.60 1.54 -6.21
C SER A 9 10.04 2.53 -5.18
N GLN A 10 8.78 2.34 -4.77
CA GLN A 10 8.06 3.22 -3.85
C GLN A 10 6.93 2.50 -3.12
N PHE A 11 6.77 2.78 -1.83
CA PHE A 11 5.65 2.28 -1.03
C PHE A 11 4.52 3.31 -0.90
N VAL A 12 3.29 2.81 -0.86
CA VAL A 12 2.13 3.56 -0.35
C VAL A 12 1.55 2.76 0.81
N PHE A 13 1.68 3.28 2.02
CA PHE A 13 1.16 2.66 3.23
C PHE A 13 -0.27 3.14 3.50
N THR A 14 -1.16 2.21 3.83
CA THR A 14 -2.58 2.47 4.11
C THR A 14 -3.05 1.71 5.33
N GLN A 15 -4.27 1.99 5.77
CA GLN A 15 -4.89 1.36 6.92
C GLN A 15 -6.26 0.79 6.55
N THR A 16 -6.45 -0.50 6.78
CA THR A 16 -7.76 -1.14 6.61
C THR A 16 -8.65 -0.90 7.83
N ASP A 17 -9.97 -0.92 7.64
CA ASP A 17 -10.93 -0.91 8.75
C ASP A 17 -10.96 -2.29 9.45
N ASN A 18 -9.95 -2.52 10.29
CA ASN A 18 -9.82 -3.71 11.11
C ASN A 18 -9.18 -3.35 12.46
N PRO A 19 -9.72 -3.81 13.60
CA PRO A 19 -9.18 -3.47 14.92
C PRO A 19 -7.76 -3.98 15.18
N ARG A 20 -7.26 -4.93 14.37
CA ARG A 20 -5.89 -5.45 14.41
C ARG A 20 -4.98 -4.81 13.35
N ALA A 21 -5.49 -3.87 12.56
CA ALA A 21 -4.67 -3.18 11.57
C ALA A 21 -3.59 -2.36 12.29
N LEU A 22 -2.34 -2.53 11.85
CA LEU A 22 -1.28 -1.63 12.28
C LEU A 22 -1.52 -0.25 11.68
N CYS A 23 -1.29 0.80 12.46
CA CYS A 23 -1.36 2.17 11.97
C CYS A 23 -0.42 2.37 10.77
N ALA A 24 -0.90 3.04 9.73
CA ALA A 24 -0.14 3.23 8.49
C ALA A 24 1.17 3.98 8.71
N ASP A 25 1.18 5.02 9.56
CA ASP A 25 2.39 5.74 9.94
C ASP A 25 3.39 4.85 10.70
N ALA A 26 2.89 4.02 11.62
CA ALA A 26 3.73 3.09 12.36
C ALA A 26 4.34 2.02 11.43
N LEU A 27 3.62 1.59 10.40
CA LEU A 27 4.15 0.68 9.38
C LEU A 27 5.19 1.37 8.50
N ALA A 28 4.97 2.63 8.13
CA ALA A 28 5.93 3.43 7.37
C ALA A 28 7.23 3.67 8.14
N GLN A 29 7.16 3.90 9.45
CA GLN A 29 8.35 4.00 10.30
C GLN A 29 9.16 2.70 10.34
N ARG A 30 8.57 1.54 10.05
CA ARG A 30 9.31 0.27 9.93
C ARG A 30 9.98 0.09 8.56
N SER A 31 9.78 1.02 7.63
CA SER A 31 10.41 1.01 6.31
C SER A 31 11.68 1.86 6.24
N ILE A 32 12.27 2.24 7.38
CA ILE A 32 13.55 2.95 7.46
C ILE A 32 14.59 2.19 6.61
N GLY A 33 15.09 2.83 5.55
CA GLY A 33 16.00 2.24 4.56
C GLY A 33 15.40 2.01 3.17
N THR A 34 14.07 2.11 3.02
CA THR A 34 13.42 2.09 1.69
C THR A 34 13.40 3.50 1.08
N LYS A 35 13.56 3.56 -0.26
CA LYS A 35 13.93 4.79 -0.98
C LYS A 35 12.91 5.92 -0.84
N LYS A 36 11.61 5.63 -0.94
CA LYS A 36 10.49 6.59 -0.88
C LYS A 36 9.21 5.91 -0.41
N TYR A 37 8.43 6.58 0.45
CA TYR A 37 7.09 6.13 0.81
C TYR A 37 6.10 7.29 0.91
N ILE A 38 4.81 6.96 0.82
CA ILE A 38 3.68 7.85 1.11
C ILE A 38 2.78 7.15 2.10
N VAL A 39 2.16 7.91 3.00
CA VAL A 39 1.07 7.43 3.85
C VAL A 39 -0.25 8.01 3.32
N GLU A 40 -1.23 7.14 3.09
CA GLU A 40 -2.60 7.48 2.74
C GLU A 40 -3.51 6.47 3.44
N THR A 41 -4.26 6.90 4.44
CA THR A 41 -4.98 5.99 5.33
C THR A 41 -6.21 5.34 4.69
N ASP A 42 -6.77 5.95 3.64
CA ASP A 42 -7.90 5.40 2.90
C ASP A 42 -7.39 4.40 1.84
N PRO A 43 -7.73 3.10 1.94
CA PRO A 43 -7.26 2.07 1.00
C PRO A 43 -7.53 2.38 -0.46
N ILE A 44 -8.68 2.96 -0.79
CA ILE A 44 -9.06 3.22 -2.18
C ILE A 44 -8.31 4.44 -2.73
N LYS A 45 -8.13 5.49 -1.91
CA LYS A 45 -7.26 6.62 -2.28
C LYS A 45 -5.80 6.18 -2.40
N SER A 46 -5.35 5.24 -1.56
CA SER A 46 -3.99 4.72 -1.61
C SER A 46 -3.69 4.02 -2.94
N VAL A 47 -4.63 3.20 -3.44
CA VAL A 47 -4.50 2.55 -4.75
C VAL A 47 -4.50 3.59 -5.87
N LYS A 48 -5.39 4.59 -5.85
CA LYS A 48 -5.41 5.67 -6.85
C LYS A 48 -4.07 6.43 -6.88
N LYS A 49 -3.51 6.75 -5.72
CA LYS A 49 -2.17 7.35 -5.62
C LYS A 49 -1.10 6.43 -6.19
N ALA A 50 -1.10 5.14 -5.82
CA ALA A 50 -0.14 4.17 -6.34
C ALA A 50 -0.21 4.06 -7.88
N VAL A 51 -1.41 4.02 -8.46
CA VAL A 51 -1.62 4.03 -9.92
C VAL A 51 -1.08 5.31 -10.57
N SER A 52 -1.35 6.47 -9.97
CA SER A 52 -0.82 7.74 -10.46
C SER A 52 0.71 7.80 -10.43
N ILE A 53 1.33 7.20 -9.41
CA ILE A 53 2.80 7.15 -9.25
C ILE A 53 3.42 6.17 -10.23
N ALA A 54 2.80 4.99 -10.39
CA ALA A 54 3.26 3.95 -11.29
C ALA A 54 3.23 4.41 -12.77
N GLY A 55 2.24 5.21 -13.14
CA GLY A 55 2.05 5.65 -14.53
C GLY A 55 1.68 4.50 -15.46
N ILE A 56 1.62 4.77 -16.77
CA ILE A 56 1.07 3.84 -17.76
C ILE A 56 1.87 2.54 -17.94
N ASN A 57 3.17 2.58 -17.64
CA ASN A 57 4.07 1.42 -17.75
C ASN A 57 4.45 0.83 -16.39
N GLY A 58 3.83 1.30 -15.31
CA GLY A 58 4.13 0.85 -13.96
C GLY A 58 3.25 -0.32 -13.53
N LEU A 59 3.74 -1.02 -12.50
CA LEU A 59 3.00 -2.09 -11.84
C LEU A 59 2.62 -1.67 -10.42
N VAL A 60 1.35 -1.85 -10.07
CA VAL A 60 0.86 -1.67 -8.70
C VAL A 60 0.56 -3.04 -8.11
N ILE A 61 1.14 -3.33 -6.94
CA ILE A 61 0.87 -4.53 -6.16
C ILE A 61 0.19 -4.12 -4.86
N VAL A 62 -1.03 -4.62 -4.65
CA VAL A 62 -1.76 -4.47 -3.39
C VAL A 62 -1.51 -5.72 -2.54
N THR A 63 -0.92 -5.58 -1.37
CA THR A 63 -0.49 -6.73 -0.54
C THR A 63 -0.37 -6.38 0.95
N GLY A 64 0.03 -7.35 1.77
CA GLY A 64 0.28 -7.21 3.21
C GLY A 64 -0.90 -7.59 4.10
N SER A 65 -2.12 -7.72 3.55
CA SER A 65 -3.30 -8.14 4.28
C SER A 65 -4.40 -8.66 3.36
N LEU A 66 -5.08 -9.74 3.75
CA LEU A 66 -6.28 -10.22 3.08
C LEU A 66 -7.46 -9.22 3.20
N TYR A 67 -7.54 -8.47 4.31
CA TYR A 67 -8.57 -7.44 4.47
C TYR A 67 -8.38 -6.30 3.45
N LEU A 68 -7.12 -5.88 3.24
CA LEU A 68 -6.80 -4.84 2.27
C LEU A 68 -7.14 -5.29 0.85
N VAL A 69 -6.68 -6.49 0.48
CA VAL A 69 -6.95 -7.04 -0.85
C VAL A 69 -8.45 -7.22 -1.05
N GLY A 70 -9.17 -7.78 -0.07
CA GLY A 70 -10.63 -7.93 -0.15
C GLY A 70 -11.38 -6.61 -0.30
N GLU A 71 -10.97 -5.57 0.43
CA GLU A 71 -11.57 -4.23 0.34
C GLU A 71 -11.34 -3.61 -1.05
N VAL A 72 -10.14 -3.74 -1.60
CA VAL A 72 -9.82 -3.26 -2.94
C VAL A 72 -10.59 -4.06 -4.00
N LEU A 73 -10.60 -5.39 -3.94
CA LEU A 73 -11.34 -6.23 -4.90
C LEU A 73 -12.84 -5.88 -4.93
N LYS A 74 -13.47 -5.69 -3.76
CA LYS A 74 -14.88 -5.28 -3.67
C LYS A 74 -15.15 -3.95 -4.38
N ASN A 75 -14.21 -3.01 -4.32
CA ASN A 75 -14.32 -1.71 -4.99
C ASN A 75 -14.02 -1.78 -6.50
N TYR A 76 -13.18 -2.71 -6.93
CA TYR A 76 -12.81 -2.90 -8.33
C TYR A 76 -13.69 -3.92 -9.08
N LYS A 77 -14.69 -4.51 -8.42
CA LYS A 77 -15.62 -5.51 -8.98
C LYS A 77 -14.91 -6.66 -9.70
N LEU A 78 -13.80 -7.11 -9.12
CA LEU A 78 -13.08 -8.32 -9.54
C LEU A 78 -13.65 -9.55 -8.86
#